data_AF-A0A661KCB3-F1
#
_entry.id   AF-A0A661KCB3-F1
#
_cell.length_a   1.000
_cell.length_b   1.000
_cell.length_c   1.000
_cell.angle_alpha   90.00
_cell.angle_beta   90.00
_cell.angle_gamma   90.00
#
_symmetry.space_group_name_H-M   'P 1'
#
loop_
_entity.id
_entity.type
_entity.pdbx_description
1 polymer ?
#
loop_
_entity_poly.entity_id
_entity_poly.type
_entity_poly.pdbx_seq_one_letter_code
_entity_poly.pdbx_strand_id
1 'polypeptide(L)'
;MVYLFGLADQLQSEELEKMAQRLSLPPRYRKRLIEGRKEGFIVLQKAPRGRMKPREIYTLFRPLPIEVLLYLMAKTEHKEVKKAISLFFTKLKDMKVTLRGKDLQKLGIQPGPIYREILDSLLLAHLEGKIKTREDEIKYVRVNYLAEQV
;
A
#
# COMPACT_ATOMS: atom_id res chain seq x y z
N MET A 1 10.95 -5.41 15.62
CA MET A 1 9.55 -4.93 15.59
C MET A 1 8.53 -6.02 15.31
N VAL A 2 8.68 -6.85 14.27
CA VAL A 2 7.72 -7.95 13.98
C VAL A 2 7.51 -8.88 15.18
N TYR A 3 8.58 -9.30 15.85
CA TYR A 3 8.48 -10.14 17.06
C TYR A 3 7.68 -9.50 18.19
N LEU A 4 7.75 -8.17 18.34
CA LEU A 4 7.01 -7.45 19.37
C LEU A 4 5.51 -7.48 19.09
N PHE A 5 5.10 -7.40 17.83
CA PHE A 5 3.70 -7.61 17.44
C PHE A 5 3.22 -9.03 17.76
N GLY A 6 4.05 -10.05 17.52
CA GLY A 6 3.73 -11.43 17.87
C GLY A 6 3.61 -11.66 19.38
N LEU A 7 4.53 -11.12 20.17
CA LEU A 7 4.47 -11.18 21.64
C LEU A 7 3.24 -10.45 22.21
N ALA A 8 2.85 -9.36 21.57
CA ALA A 8 1.71 -8.54 21.95
C ALA A 8 0.36 -9.06 21.43
N ASP A 9 0.34 -10.17 20.69
CA ASP A 9 -0.83 -10.52 19.86
C ASP A 9 -2.10 -10.76 20.67
N GLN A 10 -1.95 -11.43 21.82
CA GLN A 10 -3.05 -11.82 22.72
C GLN A 10 -3.43 -10.74 23.75
N LEU A 11 -2.65 -9.66 23.86
CA LEU A 11 -2.87 -8.64 24.88
C LEU A 11 -4.05 -7.73 24.51
N GLN A 12 -4.86 -7.29 25.46
CA GLN A 12 -5.81 -6.20 25.19
C GLN A 12 -5.09 -4.85 25.09
N SER A 13 -5.77 -3.80 24.61
CA SER A 13 -5.14 -2.48 24.41
C SER A 13 -4.49 -1.91 25.67
N GLU A 14 -5.10 -2.11 26.84
CA GLU A 14 -4.54 -1.67 28.12
C GLU A 14 -3.29 -2.46 28.53
N GLU A 15 -3.28 -3.77 28.29
CA GLU A 15 -2.16 -4.66 28.59
C GLU A 15 -0.99 -4.41 27.65
N LEU A 16 -1.28 -4.08 26.38
CA LEU A 16 -0.29 -3.65 25.40
C LEU A 16 0.45 -2.39 25.87
N GLU A 17 -0.29 -1.44 26.44
CA GLU A 17 0.28 -0.20 26.95
C GLU A 17 1.18 -0.46 28.16
N LYS A 18 0.72 -1.30 29.10
CA LYS A 18 1.50 -1.74 30.26
C LYS A 18 2.75 -2.49 29.83
N MET A 19 2.67 -3.37 28.83
CA MET A 19 3.82 -4.07 28.26
C MET A 19 4.83 -3.08 27.67
N ALA A 20 4.36 -2.12 26.87
CA ALA A 20 5.21 -1.11 26.26
C ALA A 20 5.94 -0.25 27.31
N GLN A 21 5.26 0.09 28.42
CA GLN A 21 5.86 0.80 29.56
C GLN A 21 6.90 -0.06 30.29
N ARG A 22 6.56 -1.32 30.62
CA ARG A 22 7.47 -2.25 31.32
C ARG A 22 8.75 -2.52 30.54
N LEU A 23 8.65 -2.63 29.22
CA LEU A 23 9.80 -2.79 28.33
C LEU A 23 10.55 -1.48 28.05
N SER A 24 10.11 -0.36 28.64
CA SER A 24 10.69 0.97 28.42
C SER A 24 10.83 1.32 26.92
N LEU A 25 9.81 0.98 26.12
CA LEU A 25 9.88 1.18 24.68
C LEU A 25 9.97 2.67 24.34
N PRO A 26 10.92 3.08 23.49
CA PRO A 26 10.97 4.45 22.98
C PRO A 26 9.64 4.87 22.35
N PRO A 27 9.21 6.14 22.48
CA PRO A 27 7.90 6.61 22.02
C PRO A 27 7.56 6.24 20.57
N ARG A 28 8.57 6.27 19.69
CA ARG A 28 8.44 5.86 18.28
C ARG A 28 7.99 4.39 18.13
N TYR A 29 8.56 3.47 18.90
CA TYR A 29 8.24 2.05 18.82
C TYR A 29 6.91 1.73 19.51
N ARG A 30 6.62 2.39 20.64
CA ARG A 30 5.31 2.31 21.32
C ARG A 30 4.19 2.74 20.37
N LYS A 31 4.31 3.94 19.79
CA LYS A 31 3.34 4.46 18.80
C LYS A 31 3.15 3.49 17.63
N ARG A 32 4.26 3.01 17.05
CA ARG A 32 4.23 2.04 15.93
C ARG A 32 3.56 0.72 16.30
N LEU A 33 3.78 0.21 17.51
CA LEU A 33 3.14 -1.03 17.99
C LEU A 33 1.63 -0.87 18.14
N ILE A 34 1.19 0.20 18.78
CA ILE A 34 -0.23 0.46 19.06
C ILE A 34 -0.98 0.75 17.77
N GLU A 35 -0.51 1.72 16.99
CA GLU A 35 -1.14 2.13 15.73
C GLU A 35 -1.12 0.99 14.71
N GLY A 36 0.03 0.34 14.53
CA GLY A 36 0.18 -0.76 13.59
C GLY A 36 -0.74 -1.94 13.90
N ARG A 37 -1.00 -2.23 15.17
CA ARG A 37 -1.92 -3.29 15.57
C ARG A 37 -3.37 -2.91 15.26
N LYS A 38 -3.75 -1.66 15.55
CA LYS A 38 -5.08 -1.13 15.27
C LYS A 38 -5.36 -1.08 13.76
N GLU A 39 -4.45 -0.51 12.98
CA GLU A 39 -4.56 -0.41 11.53
C GLU A 39 -4.57 -1.79 10.88
N GLY A 40 -3.68 -2.69 11.34
CA GLY A 40 -3.63 -4.06 10.86
C GLY A 40 -4.92 -4.83 11.11
N PHE A 41 -5.53 -4.66 12.29
CA PHE A 41 -6.84 -5.24 12.59
C PHE A 41 -7.94 -4.71 11.65
N ILE A 42 -7.99 -3.39 11.43
CA ILE A 42 -8.95 -2.77 10.49
C ILE A 42 -8.75 -3.31 9.07
N VAL A 43 -7.51 -3.47 8.62
CA VAL A 43 -7.19 -4.03 7.31
C VAL A 43 -7.63 -5.47 7.19
N LEU A 44 -7.44 -6.32 8.21
CA LEU A 44 -7.94 -7.70 8.18
C LEU A 44 -9.47 -7.77 8.15
N GLN A 45 -10.17 -6.86 8.83
CA GLN A 45 -11.63 -6.79 8.80
C GLN A 45 -12.16 -6.35 7.42
N LYS A 46 -11.45 -5.44 6.76
CA LYS A 46 -11.81 -4.94 5.42
C LYS A 46 -11.37 -5.87 4.29
N ALA A 47 -10.37 -6.73 4.54
CA ALA A 47 -9.85 -7.63 3.53
C ALA A 47 -10.97 -8.57 3.04
N PRO A 48 -11.25 -8.64 1.73
CA PRO A 48 -12.22 -9.56 1.19
C PRO A 48 -11.88 -11.00 1.57
N ARG A 49 -12.91 -11.82 1.83
CA ARG A 49 -12.74 -13.27 2.04
C ARG A 49 -12.34 -14.00 0.75
N GLY A 50 -12.54 -13.37 -0.41
CA GLY A 50 -12.17 -13.88 -1.73
C GLY A 50 -10.86 -13.29 -2.27
N ARG A 51 -10.57 -13.60 -3.53
CA ARG A 51 -9.36 -13.12 -4.23
C ARG A 51 -9.45 -11.60 -4.46
N MET A 52 -8.46 -10.87 -3.97
CA MET A 52 -8.31 -9.44 -4.23
C MET A 52 -7.65 -9.18 -5.60
N LYS A 53 -8.09 -8.11 -6.27
CA LYS A 53 -7.45 -7.57 -7.48
C LYS A 53 -6.17 -6.82 -7.10
N PRO A 54 -5.15 -6.74 -7.98
CA PRO A 54 -3.89 -6.04 -7.69
C PRO A 54 -4.06 -4.61 -7.18
N ARG A 55 -5.00 -3.85 -7.76
CA ARG A 55 -5.34 -2.50 -7.30
C ARG A 55 -5.84 -2.47 -5.86
N GLU A 56 -6.72 -3.40 -5.49
CA GLU A 56 -7.25 -3.50 -4.11
C GLU A 56 -6.13 -3.84 -3.14
N ILE A 57 -5.28 -4.80 -3.49
CA ILE A 57 -4.10 -5.20 -2.69
C ILE A 57 -3.18 -4.02 -2.47
N TYR A 58 -2.83 -3.31 -3.54
CA TYR A 58 -1.93 -2.16 -3.48
C TYR A 58 -2.51 -1.04 -2.60
N THR A 59 -3.79 -0.70 -2.79
CA THR A 59 -4.45 0.36 -2.04
C THR A 59 -4.59 0.01 -0.56
N LEU A 60 -4.90 -1.26 -0.25
CA LEU A 60 -5.12 -1.72 1.11
C LEU A 60 -3.82 -1.85 1.91
N PHE A 61 -2.72 -2.30 1.27
CA PHE A 61 -1.48 -2.62 1.97
C PHE A 61 -0.39 -1.55 1.88
N ARG A 62 -0.37 -0.70 0.84
CA ARG A 62 0.63 0.38 0.68
C ARG A 62 0.72 1.33 1.90
N PRO A 63 -0.38 1.70 2.59
CA PRO A 63 -0.29 2.60 3.73
C PRO A 63 0.37 1.99 4.97
N LEU A 64 0.41 0.65 5.08
CA LEU A 64 0.91 -0.03 6.27
C LEU A 64 2.44 -0.13 6.28
N PRO A 65 3.08 0.01 7.46
CA PRO A 65 4.49 -0.34 7.62
C PRO A 65 4.75 -1.81 7.29
N ILE A 66 5.93 -2.12 6.75
CA ILE A 66 6.32 -3.48 6.37
C ILE A 66 6.22 -4.46 7.54
N GLU A 67 6.57 -4.02 8.76
CA GLU A 67 6.54 -4.87 9.93
C GLU A 67 5.12 -5.26 10.33
N VAL A 68 4.14 -4.38 10.07
CA VAL A 68 2.71 -4.66 10.26
C VAL A 68 2.24 -5.69 9.25
N LEU A 69 2.58 -5.53 7.96
CA LEU A 69 2.22 -6.48 6.91
C LEU A 69 2.79 -7.89 7.17
N LEU A 70 4.03 -7.99 7.64
CA LEU A 70 4.64 -9.26 8.02
C LEU A 70 3.91 -9.91 9.21
N TYR A 71 3.56 -9.11 10.22
CA TYR A 71 2.73 -9.60 11.33
C TYR A 71 1.36 -10.06 10.86
N LEU A 72 0.68 -9.32 9.98
CA LEU A 72 -0.63 -9.73 9.42
C LEU A 72 -0.54 -11.05 8.66
N MET A 73 0.54 -11.25 7.90
CA MET A 73 0.79 -12.49 7.16
C MET A 73 0.98 -13.68 8.10
N ALA A 74 1.63 -13.48 9.25
CA ALA A 74 1.78 -14.49 10.28
C ALA A 74 0.46 -14.77 11.03
N LYS A 75 -0.30 -13.72 11.35
CA LYS A 75 -1.52 -13.78 12.17
C LYS A 75 -2.74 -14.33 11.45
N THR A 76 -2.96 -13.97 10.19
CA THR A 76 -4.21 -14.33 9.50
C THR A 76 -4.27 -15.83 9.21
N GLU A 77 -5.43 -16.45 9.36
CA GLU A 77 -5.66 -17.83 8.91
C GLU A 77 -6.15 -17.88 7.44
N HIS A 78 -6.56 -16.74 6.89
CA HIS A 78 -7.10 -16.66 5.53
C HIS A 78 -5.97 -16.76 4.49
N LYS A 79 -5.93 -17.89 3.78
CA LYS A 79 -4.94 -18.16 2.71
C LYS A 79 -4.92 -17.06 1.65
N GLU A 80 -6.07 -16.50 1.29
CA GLU A 80 -6.15 -15.43 0.28
C GLU A 80 -5.51 -14.12 0.74
N VAL A 81 -5.62 -13.78 2.03
CA VAL A 81 -4.93 -12.62 2.60
C VAL A 81 -3.41 -12.84 2.60
N LYS A 82 -2.93 -14.04 2.97
CA LYS A 82 -1.49 -14.37 2.88
C LYS A 82 -0.97 -14.26 1.44
N LYS A 83 -1.70 -14.80 0.47
CA LYS A 83 -1.36 -14.70 -0.95
C LYS A 83 -1.33 -13.24 -1.42
N ALA A 84 -2.29 -12.42 -0.98
CA ALA A 84 -2.35 -11.01 -1.34
C ALA A 84 -1.14 -10.23 -0.77
N ILE A 85 -0.77 -10.45 0.49
CA ILE A 85 0.42 -9.83 1.10
C ILE A 85 1.70 -10.30 0.38
N SER A 86 1.81 -11.58 0.05
CA SER A 86 2.93 -12.11 -0.75
C SER A 86 3.01 -11.47 -2.14
N LEU A 87 1.89 -11.35 -2.83
CA LEU A 87 1.81 -10.68 -4.15
C LEU A 87 2.20 -9.20 -4.05
N PHE A 88 1.77 -8.52 -2.98
CA PHE A 88 2.18 -7.14 -2.72
C PHE A 88 3.70 -7.01 -2.63
N PHE A 89 4.37 -7.85 -1.84
CA PHE A 89 5.83 -7.80 -1.69
C PHE A 89 6.60 -8.22 -2.93
N THR A 90 6.11 -9.21 -3.68
CA THR A 90 6.85 -9.80 -4.79
C THR A 90 6.65 -9.06 -6.12
N LYS A 91 5.53 -8.34 -6.29
CA LYS A 91 5.19 -7.71 -7.58
C LYS A 91 4.70 -6.27 -7.51
N LEU A 92 3.90 -5.92 -6.50
CA LEU A 92 3.14 -4.65 -6.53
C LEU A 92 3.87 -3.49 -5.85
N LYS A 93 4.59 -3.75 -4.75
CA LYS A 93 5.22 -2.72 -3.92
C LYS A 93 6.23 -1.86 -4.69
N ASP A 94 7.04 -2.51 -5.52
CA ASP A 94 8.13 -1.87 -6.25
C ASP A 94 7.76 -1.49 -7.69
N MET A 95 6.48 -1.65 -8.06
CA MET A 95 5.98 -1.22 -9.36
C MET A 95 6.09 0.30 -9.49
N LYS A 96 6.63 0.75 -10.63
CA LYS A 96 6.88 2.17 -10.91
C LYS A 96 6.44 2.49 -12.32
N VAL A 97 5.96 3.72 -12.49
CA VAL A 97 5.71 4.32 -13.81
C VAL A 97 7.02 4.80 -14.42
N THR A 98 7.10 4.76 -15.74
CA THR A 98 8.28 5.15 -16.50
C THR A 98 8.31 6.66 -16.73
N LEU A 99 7.14 7.26 -16.97
CA LEU A 99 6.97 8.70 -17.14
C LEU A 99 7.28 9.44 -15.84
N ARG A 100 7.92 10.59 -15.99
CA ARG A 100 8.21 11.53 -14.90
C ARG A 100 7.49 12.85 -15.16
N GLY A 101 7.46 13.74 -14.16
CA GLY A 101 6.87 15.08 -14.33
C GLY A 101 7.43 15.86 -15.52
N LYS A 102 8.72 15.71 -15.84
CA LYS A 102 9.32 16.32 -17.04
C LYS A 102 8.71 15.80 -18.35
N ASP A 103 8.32 14.53 -18.40
CA ASP A 103 7.65 13.97 -19.58
C ASP A 103 6.21 14.50 -19.68
N LEU A 104 5.50 14.62 -18.55
CA LEU A 104 4.16 15.23 -18.52
C LEU A 104 4.18 16.69 -18.99
N GLN A 105 5.21 17.45 -18.59
CA GLN A 105 5.42 18.81 -19.07
C GLN A 105 5.60 18.87 -20.59
N LYS A 106 6.39 17.95 -21.16
CA LYS A 106 6.59 17.83 -22.61
C LYS A 106 5.32 17.40 -23.35
N LEU A 107 4.39 16.74 -22.67
CA LEU A 107 3.07 16.39 -23.19
C LEU A 107 2.06 17.56 -23.12
N GLY A 108 2.48 18.73 -22.62
CA GLY A 108 1.63 19.93 -22.54
C GLY A 108 0.89 20.09 -21.20
N ILE A 109 1.15 19.23 -20.21
CA ILE A 109 0.46 19.29 -18.92
C ILE A 109 1.20 20.24 -17.98
N GLN A 110 0.48 21.25 -17.49
CA GLN A 110 1.04 22.22 -16.56
C GLN A 110 1.38 21.56 -15.21
N PRO A 111 2.52 21.93 -14.59
CA PRO A 111 2.94 21.35 -13.32
C PRO A 111 1.96 21.72 -12.19
N GLY A 112 1.67 20.74 -11.34
CA GLY A 112 0.76 20.92 -10.21
C GLY A 112 0.34 19.59 -9.57
N PRO A 113 -0.66 19.60 -8.68
CA PRO A 113 -1.20 18.40 -8.03
C PRO A 113 -1.63 17.31 -9.02
N ILE A 114 -2.07 17.72 -10.23
CA ILE A 114 -2.45 16.83 -11.33
C ILE A 114 -1.33 15.86 -11.73
N TYR A 115 -0.05 16.21 -11.56
CA TYR A 115 1.04 15.27 -11.85
C TYR A 115 0.99 14.05 -10.94
N ARG A 116 0.70 14.26 -9.66
CA ARG A 116 0.58 13.16 -8.70
C ARG A 116 -0.60 12.27 -9.09
N GLU A 117 -1.73 12.87 -9.44
CA GLU A 117 -2.92 12.14 -9.89
C GLU A 117 -2.64 11.30 -11.14
N ILE A 118 -1.99 11.87 -12.16
CA ILE A 118 -1.62 11.14 -13.38
C ILE A 118 -0.66 9.99 -13.06
N LEU A 119 0.38 10.22 -12.26
CA LEU A 119 1.37 9.20 -11.93
C LEU A 119 0.76 8.07 -11.07
N ASP A 120 -0.12 8.40 -10.12
CA ASP A 120 -0.86 7.41 -9.34
C ASP A 120 -1.84 6.62 -10.24
N SER A 121 -2.51 7.29 -11.19
CA SER A 121 -3.42 6.66 -12.15
C SER A 121 -2.69 5.70 -13.11
N LEU A 122 -1.55 6.11 -13.65
CA LEU A 122 -0.66 5.27 -14.46
C LEU A 122 -0.20 4.04 -13.68
N LEU A 123 0.17 4.22 -12.41
CA LEU A 123 0.58 3.12 -11.54
C LEU A 123 -0.56 2.12 -11.33
N LEU A 124 -1.77 2.60 -11.09
CA LEU A 124 -2.97 1.76 -10.97
C LEU A 124 -3.27 1.00 -12.27
N ALA A 125 -3.11 1.64 -13.42
CA ALA A 125 -3.30 1.01 -14.72
C ALA A 125 -2.24 -0.07 -15.02
N HIS A 126 -0.99 0.13 -14.59
CA HIS A 126 0.05 -0.91 -14.59
C HIS A 126 -0.32 -2.09 -13.68
N LEU A 127 -0.80 -1.82 -12.46
CA LEU A 127 -1.23 -2.85 -11.51
C LEU A 127 -2.39 -3.70 -12.09
N GLU A 128 -3.28 -3.09 -12.87
CA GLU A 128 -4.37 -3.76 -13.57
C GLU A 128 -3.94 -4.44 -14.88
N GLY A 129 -2.67 -4.30 -15.29
CA GLY A 129 -2.12 -4.89 -16.50
C GLY A 129 -2.58 -4.22 -17.81
N LYS A 130 -3.20 -3.04 -17.73
CA LYS A 130 -3.70 -2.25 -18.87
C LYS A 130 -2.57 -1.55 -19.64
N ILE A 131 -1.49 -1.27 -18.94
CA ILE A 131 -0.29 -0.58 -19.43
C ILE A 131 0.89 -1.48 -19.12
N LYS A 132 1.81 -1.62 -20.08
CA LYS A 132 3.05 -2.41 -19.89
C LYS A 132 4.29 -1.64 -20.33
N THR A 133 4.12 -0.69 -21.25
CA THR A 133 5.23 0.01 -21.89
C THR A 133 5.15 1.51 -21.65
N ARG A 134 6.25 2.22 -21.93
CA ARG A 134 6.29 3.69 -21.88
C ARG A 134 5.34 4.29 -22.91
N GLU A 135 5.20 3.66 -24.08
CA GLU A 135 4.28 4.05 -25.14
C GLU A 135 2.82 3.95 -24.67
N ASP A 136 2.47 2.89 -23.96
CA ASP A 136 1.15 2.73 -23.34
C ASP A 136 0.88 3.84 -22.30
N GLU A 137 1.89 4.20 -21.49
CA GLU A 137 1.76 5.29 -20.51
C GLU A 137 1.46 6.62 -21.22
N ILE A 138 2.19 6.95 -22.29
CA ILE A 138 1.97 8.17 -23.07
C ILE A 138 0.56 8.17 -23.68
N LYS A 139 0.15 7.04 -24.27
CA LYS A 139 -1.18 6.89 -24.85
C LYS A 139 -2.27 7.06 -23.78
N TYR A 140 -2.08 6.46 -22.62
CA TYR A 140 -2.99 6.58 -21.49
C TYR A 140 -3.14 8.03 -21.03
N VAL A 141 -2.03 8.77 -20.89
CA VAL A 141 -2.09 10.19 -20.51
C VAL A 141 -2.84 11.01 -21.55
N ARG A 142 -2.55 10.82 -22.84
CA ARG A 142 -3.22 11.54 -23.92
C ARG A 142 -4.73 11.33 -23.94
N VAL A 143 -5.16 10.07 -23.84
CA VAL A 143 -6.59 9.71 -23.90
C VAL A 143 -7.37 10.22 -22.68
N ASN A 144 -6.79 10.14 -21.48
CA ASN A 144 -7.54 10.43 -20.25
C ASN A 144 -7.39 11.86 -19.73
N TYR A 145 -6.36 12.61 -20.17
CA TYR A 145 -6.06 13.94 -19.61
C TYR A 145 -5.87 15.05 -20.66
N LEU A 146 -5.78 14.71 -21.95
CA LEU A 146 -5.63 15.69 -23.03
C LEU A 146 -6.76 15.63 -24.07
N ALA A 147 -7.65 14.64 -24.01
CA ALA A 147 -8.73 14.45 -24.99
C ALA A 147 -9.90 15.44 -24.86
N GLU A 148 -9.91 16.32 -23.84
CA GLU A 148 -10.95 17.34 -23.60
C GLU A 148 -10.49 18.79 -23.86
N GLN A 149 -9.37 19.00 -24.57
CA GLN A 149 -8.88 20.35 -24.91
C GLN A 149 -9.10 20.77 -26.39
N VAL A 150 -10.07 20.16 -27.08
CA VAL A 150 -10.48 20.55 -28.45
C VAL A 150 -11.98 20.83 -28.48
#